data_AF-A0A1G1HRE8-F1
#
_entry.id   AF-A0A1G1HRE8-F1
#
_cell.length_a   1.000
_cell.length_b   1.000
_cell.length_c   1.000
_cell.angle_alpha   90.00
_cell.angle_beta   90.00
_cell.angle_gamma   90.00
#
_symmetry.space_group_name_H-M   'P 1'
#
loop_
_entity.id
_entity.type
_entity.pdbx_description
1 polymer ?
#
loop_
_entity_poly.entity_id
_entity_poly.type
_entity_poly.pdbx_seq_one_letter_code
_entity_poly.pdbx_strand_id
1 'polypeptide(L)'
;MAAPFRSGFVALVGRPNVGKSTLFNALLGEKLAIVTDKPQTTRNRIRGILNLPDAQVVFLDTPGIHKPQHRMNEIMVKNAVSTLGEVDLVCLLVEAAQPPGLGDRFIIDLMKRAGTPAFLVVNKIDLVRRETLLPLIDEARGLYPFAEVIPVSAATGENLEDLKETIVRAMPEGPRLFPEEMKTDQTERFLASELIREQVFLQTKEEVPYSTAVVVEEMKDRPEGTIYIRALVVVERESHKGIVIGRKGARLKAIGQAARHEVERILGAKAYIELFVKVKPRWREEAEILKDFGYTIEGESS
;
A
#
# COMPACT_ATOMS: atom_id res chain seq x y z
N MET A 1 34.23 15.46 10.76
CA MET A 1 33.73 14.83 9.52
C MET A 1 32.22 14.90 9.59
N ALA A 2 31.53 15.26 8.50
CA ALA A 2 30.07 15.15 8.47
C ALA A 2 29.68 13.69 8.72
N ALA A 3 28.60 13.45 9.46
CA ALA A 3 28.10 12.09 9.66
C ALA A 3 27.83 11.44 8.29
N PRO A 4 28.13 10.14 8.11
CA PRO A 4 27.90 9.45 6.85
C PRO A 4 26.40 9.41 6.54
N PHE A 5 26.03 9.72 5.30
CA PHE A 5 24.64 9.65 4.84
C PHE A 5 24.22 8.19 4.70
N ARG A 6 22.99 7.86 5.13
CA ARG A 6 22.46 6.49 5.06
C ARG A 6 21.30 6.40 4.10
N SER A 7 21.23 5.31 3.34
CA SER A 7 20.14 5.14 2.37
C SER A 7 19.82 3.68 2.12
N GLY A 8 18.54 3.35 1.98
CA GLY A 8 18.15 1.99 1.63
C GLY A 8 16.66 1.81 1.42
N PHE A 9 16.28 0.59 1.05
CA PHE A 9 14.92 0.17 0.82
C PHE A 9 14.38 -0.65 1.98
N VAL A 10 13.12 -0.40 2.34
CA VAL A 10 12.43 -1.08 3.44
C VAL A 10 11.10 -1.65 2.95
N ALA A 11 10.93 -2.96 3.00
CA ALA A 11 9.64 -3.58 2.68
C ALA A 11 8.73 -3.65 3.90
N LEU A 12 7.50 -3.13 3.78
CA LEU A 12 6.44 -3.37 4.77
C LEU A 12 5.65 -4.61 4.34
N VAL A 13 5.72 -5.67 5.15
CA VAL A 13 5.07 -6.96 4.84
C VAL A 13 4.22 -7.45 6.01
N GLY A 14 3.26 -8.31 5.72
CA GLY A 14 2.31 -8.80 6.72
C GLY A 14 0.98 -9.19 6.09
N ARG A 15 0.14 -9.90 6.85
CA ARG A 15 -1.20 -10.29 6.41
C ARG A 15 -2.06 -9.08 6.01
N PRO A 16 -3.12 -9.25 5.22
CA PRO A 16 -4.12 -8.19 5.02
C PRO A 16 -4.60 -7.60 6.37
N ASN A 17 -4.90 -6.30 6.40
CA ASN A 17 -5.49 -5.58 7.54
C ASN A 17 -4.65 -5.43 8.84
N VAL A 18 -3.38 -5.86 8.85
CA VAL A 18 -2.45 -5.60 9.97
C VAL A 18 -1.99 -4.14 10.07
N GLY A 19 -2.39 -3.28 9.12
CA GLY A 19 -2.13 -1.83 9.14
C GLY A 19 -0.88 -1.38 8.39
N LYS A 20 -0.41 -2.14 7.39
CA LYS A 20 0.73 -1.78 6.52
C LYS A 20 0.60 -0.39 5.92
N SER A 21 -0.47 -0.13 5.16
CA SER A 21 -0.68 1.16 4.50
C SER A 21 -0.93 2.31 5.49
N THR A 22 -1.51 2.02 6.66
CA THR A 22 -1.63 3.00 7.75
C THR A 22 -0.25 3.39 8.26
N LEU A 23 0.61 2.40 8.54
CA LEU A 23 1.99 2.63 8.97
C LEU A 23 2.79 3.37 7.90
N PHE A 24 2.67 2.95 6.64
CA PHE A 24 3.31 3.58 5.49
C PHE A 24 3.00 5.07 5.41
N ASN A 25 1.71 5.43 5.42
CA ASN A 25 1.29 6.84 5.39
C ASN A 25 1.77 7.61 6.63
N ALA A 26 1.72 6.99 7.82
CA ALA A 26 2.14 7.63 9.07
C ALA A 26 3.66 7.88 9.14
N LEU A 27 4.46 6.95 8.61
CA LEU A 27 5.92 7.11 8.52
C LEU A 27 6.30 8.25 7.59
N LEU A 28 5.57 8.41 6.48
CA LEU A 28 5.81 9.43 5.46
C LEU A 28 5.16 10.79 5.79
N GLY A 29 4.21 10.84 6.72
CA GLY A 29 3.45 12.03 7.05
C GLY A 29 2.42 12.43 5.98
N GLU A 30 2.21 11.59 4.97
CA GLU A 30 1.33 11.86 3.83
C GLU A 30 0.52 10.64 3.43
N LYS A 31 -0.63 10.88 2.80
CA LYS A 31 -1.52 9.82 2.31
C LYS A 31 -1.12 9.42 0.89
N LEU A 32 -0.33 8.36 0.78
CA LEU A 32 0.16 7.80 -0.48
C LEU A 32 -0.41 6.40 -0.79
N ALA A 33 -0.94 5.70 0.21
CA ALA A 33 -1.58 4.39 0.07
C ALA A 33 -3.03 4.39 0.60
N ILE A 34 -3.86 3.50 0.05
CA ILE A 34 -5.27 3.32 0.44
C ILE A 34 -5.37 2.68 1.82
N VAL A 35 -6.21 3.25 2.71
CA VAL A 35 -6.45 2.72 4.06
C VAL A 35 -7.93 2.39 4.26
N THR A 36 -8.25 1.11 4.48
CA THR A 36 -9.58 0.63 4.88
C THR A 36 -9.44 -0.71 5.61
N ASP A 37 -10.43 -1.04 6.42
CA ASP A 37 -10.66 -2.34 7.04
C ASP A 37 -10.94 -3.48 6.04
N LYS A 38 -11.25 -3.16 4.78
CA LYS A 38 -11.41 -4.15 3.73
C LYS A 38 -10.04 -4.73 3.32
N PRO A 39 -9.88 -6.05 3.20
CA PRO A 39 -8.63 -6.65 2.73
C PRO A 39 -8.31 -6.30 1.27
N GLN A 40 -7.11 -6.64 0.81
CA GLN A 40 -6.68 -6.50 -0.60
C GLN A 40 -6.76 -5.06 -1.16
N THR A 41 -6.45 -4.07 -0.31
CA THR A 41 -6.40 -2.66 -0.70
C THR A 41 -5.20 -2.33 -1.55
N THR A 42 -3.99 -2.70 -1.12
CA THR A 42 -2.76 -2.52 -1.89
C THR A 42 -2.64 -3.64 -2.93
N ARG A 43 -2.63 -3.28 -4.22
CA ARG A 43 -2.49 -4.24 -5.34
C ARG A 43 -1.21 -4.06 -6.14
N ASN A 44 -0.64 -2.87 -6.14
CA ASN A 44 0.65 -2.57 -6.74
C ASN A 44 1.63 -2.19 -5.64
N ARG A 45 2.93 -2.37 -5.90
CA ARG A 45 3.98 -1.91 -5.00
C ARG A 45 4.02 -0.38 -5.05
N ILE A 46 3.88 0.27 -3.91
CA ILE A 46 3.96 1.74 -3.81
C ILE A 46 5.26 2.10 -3.12
N ARG A 47 6.06 2.98 -3.74
CA ARG A 47 7.26 3.52 -3.11
C ARG A 47 6.97 4.86 -2.45
N GLY A 48 7.38 4.98 -1.21
CA GLY A 48 7.30 6.19 -0.41
C GLY A 48 8.68 6.56 0.09
N ILE A 49 9.08 7.81 -0.13
CA ILE A 49 10.44 8.28 0.12
C ILE A 49 10.41 9.18 1.35
N LEU A 50 11.04 8.73 2.42
CA LEU A 50 11.29 9.53 3.61
C LEU A 50 12.66 10.19 3.47
N ASN A 51 12.65 11.52 3.29
CA ASN A 51 13.86 12.34 3.25
C ASN A 51 14.16 12.91 4.63
N LEU A 52 15.36 12.63 5.15
CA LEU A 52 15.91 13.19 6.38
C LEU A 52 17.23 13.95 6.07
N PRO A 53 17.71 14.79 7.00
CA PRO A 53 18.97 15.54 6.79
C PRO A 53 20.18 14.63 6.54
N ASP A 54 20.24 13.48 7.20
CA ASP A 54 21.36 12.53 7.21
C ASP A 54 20.99 11.13 6.69
N ALA A 55 19.75 10.93 6.22
CA ALA A 55 19.31 9.67 5.66
C ALA A 55 18.20 9.78 4.60
N GLN A 56 18.04 8.76 3.77
CA GLN A 56 16.88 8.57 2.89
C GLN A 56 16.38 7.13 2.96
N VAL A 57 15.14 6.94 3.38
CA VAL A 57 14.52 5.61 3.48
C VAL A 57 13.43 5.47 2.45
N VAL A 58 13.51 4.43 1.62
CA VAL A 58 12.53 4.14 0.57
C VAL A 58 11.65 3.00 1.04
N PHE A 59 10.47 3.34 1.54
CA PHE A 59 9.47 2.38 1.96
C PHE A 59 8.75 1.78 0.76
N LEU A 60 8.55 0.47 0.78
CA LEU A 60 7.77 -0.27 -0.19
C LEU A 60 6.52 -0.82 0.50
N ASP A 61 5.34 -0.24 0.22
CA ASP A 61 4.07 -0.84 0.61
C ASP A 61 3.76 -1.97 -0.37
N THR A 62 3.62 -3.19 0.17
CA THR A 62 3.41 -4.39 -0.64
C THR A 62 1.99 -4.93 -0.46
N PRO A 63 1.40 -5.55 -1.50
CA PRO A 63 0.17 -6.31 -1.34
C PRO A 63 0.24 -7.30 -0.18
N GLY A 64 -0.87 -7.45 0.54
CA GLY A 64 -0.93 -8.43 1.63
C GLY A 64 -0.65 -9.85 1.11
N ILE A 65 0.34 -10.52 1.69
CA ILE A 65 0.74 -11.86 1.26
C ILE A 65 -0.27 -12.89 1.80
N HIS A 66 -0.87 -13.66 0.89
CA HIS A 66 -1.84 -14.72 1.19
C HIS A 66 -1.87 -15.73 0.04
N LYS A 67 -2.57 -16.86 0.23
CA LYS A 67 -2.75 -17.85 -0.84
C LYS A 67 -3.57 -17.24 -2.00
N PRO A 68 -3.04 -17.21 -3.23
CA PRO A 68 -3.74 -16.60 -4.36
C PRO A 68 -4.97 -17.42 -4.77
N GLN A 69 -6.02 -16.73 -5.23
CA GLN A 69 -7.26 -17.35 -5.70
C GLN A 69 -7.47 -17.21 -7.23
N HIS A 70 -6.85 -16.19 -7.83
CA HIS A 70 -6.99 -15.80 -9.24
C HIS A 70 -5.66 -15.24 -9.75
N ARG A 71 -5.49 -15.15 -11.08
CA ARG A 71 -4.23 -14.71 -11.70
C ARG A 71 -3.73 -13.34 -11.21
N MET A 72 -4.61 -12.35 -11.02
CA MET A 72 -4.23 -11.06 -10.43
C MET A 72 -3.57 -11.23 -9.05
N ASN A 73 -4.10 -12.11 -8.19
CA ASN A 73 -3.52 -12.35 -6.87
C ASN A 73 -2.18 -13.07 -6.97
N GLU A 74 -1.98 -13.94 -7.96
CA GLU A 74 -0.68 -14.57 -8.21
C GLU A 74 0.37 -13.52 -8.54
N ILE A 75 0.06 -12.54 -9.39
CA ILE A 75 0.96 -11.42 -9.72
C ILE A 75 1.26 -10.61 -8.45
N MET A 76 0.23 -10.25 -7.67
CA MET A 76 0.40 -9.50 -6.42
C MET A 76 1.32 -10.23 -5.42
N VAL A 77 1.13 -11.53 -5.24
CA VAL A 77 1.96 -12.34 -4.33
C VAL A 77 3.38 -12.48 -4.86
N LYS A 78 3.56 -12.70 -6.17
CA LYS A 78 4.89 -12.75 -6.80
C LYS A 78 5.67 -11.45 -6.58
N ASN A 79 5.05 -10.28 -6.82
CA ASN A 79 5.68 -8.98 -6.61
C ASN A 79 6.01 -8.71 -5.14
N ALA A 80 5.14 -9.13 -4.21
CA ALA A 80 5.42 -9.02 -2.79
C ALA A 80 6.60 -9.91 -2.36
N VAL A 81 6.71 -11.12 -2.94
CA VAL A 81 7.81 -12.05 -2.68
C VAL A 81 9.12 -11.57 -3.29
N SER A 82 9.13 -11.07 -4.53
CA SER A 82 10.35 -10.54 -5.15
C SER A 82 10.92 -9.37 -4.35
N THR A 83 10.04 -8.51 -3.85
CA THR A 83 10.42 -7.36 -3.00
C THR A 83 11.20 -7.79 -1.75
N LEU A 84 10.91 -8.95 -1.16
CA LEU A 84 11.65 -9.42 0.03
C LEU A 84 13.15 -9.60 -0.22
N GLY A 85 13.56 -9.96 -1.44
CA GLY A 85 14.96 -10.17 -1.81
C GLY A 85 15.68 -8.94 -2.37
N GLU A 86 14.96 -7.83 -2.58
CA GLU A 86 15.49 -6.61 -3.21
C GLU A 86 15.73 -5.47 -2.20
N VAL A 87 15.34 -5.65 -0.93
CA VAL A 87 15.40 -4.60 0.10
C VAL A 87 16.52 -4.83 1.10
N ASP A 88 16.96 -3.75 1.75
CA ASP A 88 17.97 -3.79 2.81
C ASP A 88 17.37 -4.26 4.15
N LEU A 89 16.06 -4.02 4.35
CA LEU A 89 15.34 -4.38 5.57
C LEU A 89 13.89 -4.76 5.29
N VAL A 90 13.40 -5.78 5.99
CA VAL A 90 11.99 -6.16 6.01
C VAL A 90 11.35 -5.80 7.35
N CYS A 91 10.27 -5.02 7.35
CA CYS A 91 9.42 -4.84 8.52
C CYS A 91 8.23 -5.79 8.42
N LEU A 92 8.24 -6.86 9.21
CA LEU A 92 7.09 -7.75 9.36
C LEU A 92 6.11 -7.16 10.35
N LEU A 93 4.94 -6.74 9.86
CA LEU A 93 3.85 -6.23 10.67
C LEU A 93 2.93 -7.36 11.13
N VAL A 94 2.69 -7.40 12.44
CA VAL A 94 1.67 -8.24 13.08
C VAL A 94 0.72 -7.38 13.90
N GLU A 95 -0.44 -7.91 14.25
CA GLU A 95 -1.47 -7.20 15.03
C GLU A 95 -1.39 -7.57 16.51
N ALA A 96 -1.34 -6.58 17.39
CA ALA A 96 -1.20 -6.78 18.84
C ALA A 96 -2.37 -7.55 19.49
N ALA A 97 -3.53 -7.58 18.85
CA ALA A 97 -4.74 -8.22 19.36
C ALA A 97 -4.86 -9.72 19.00
N GLN A 98 -3.95 -10.26 18.17
CA GLN A 98 -4.03 -11.64 17.68
C GLN A 98 -2.66 -12.32 17.69
N PRO A 99 -2.53 -13.54 18.23
CA PRO A 99 -1.29 -14.27 18.15
C PRO A 99 -0.92 -14.58 16.68
N PRO A 100 0.37 -14.74 16.36
CA PRO A 100 0.81 -15.06 15.01
C PRO A 100 0.15 -16.34 14.44
N GLY A 101 -0.55 -16.17 13.33
CA GLY A 101 -1.28 -17.25 12.67
C GLY A 101 -0.50 -17.93 11.55
N LEU A 102 -1.18 -18.83 10.82
CA LEU A 102 -0.61 -19.53 9.65
C LEU A 102 -0.12 -18.58 8.56
N GLY A 103 -0.82 -17.46 8.33
CA GLY A 103 -0.40 -16.46 7.34
C GLY A 103 0.87 -15.73 7.75
N ASP A 104 1.09 -15.47 9.03
CA ASP A 104 2.33 -14.85 9.53
C ASP A 104 3.50 -15.83 9.36
N ARG A 105 3.29 -17.12 9.69
CA ARG A 105 4.28 -18.19 9.47
C ARG A 105 4.65 -18.35 8.00
N PHE A 106 3.67 -18.27 7.10
CA PHE A 106 3.93 -18.32 5.65
C PHE A 106 4.84 -17.17 5.19
N ILE A 107 4.62 -15.94 5.68
CA ILE A 107 5.46 -14.79 5.34
C ILE A 107 6.87 -14.98 5.92
N ILE A 108 6.98 -15.47 7.15
CA ILE A 108 8.25 -15.77 7.79
C ILE A 108 9.05 -16.82 6.98
N ASP A 109 8.39 -17.85 6.46
CA ASP A 109 9.07 -18.85 5.61
C ASP A 109 9.57 -18.26 4.29
N LEU A 110 8.88 -17.28 3.72
CA LEU A 110 9.37 -16.52 2.57
C LEU A 110 10.57 -15.64 2.95
N MET A 111 10.52 -14.96 4.10
CA MET A 111 11.63 -14.14 4.62
C MET A 111 12.88 -14.99 4.90
N LYS A 112 12.73 -16.20 5.45
CA LYS A 112 13.84 -17.15 5.65
C LYS A 112 14.55 -17.50 4.34
N ARG A 113 13.82 -17.59 3.23
CA ARG A 113 14.39 -17.85 1.90
C ARG A 113 15.07 -16.63 1.32
N ALA A 114 14.54 -15.44 1.56
CA ALA A 114 15.13 -14.18 1.10
C ALA A 114 16.45 -13.86 1.84
N GLY A 115 16.55 -14.19 3.12
CA GLY A 115 17.76 -13.97 3.93
C GLY A 115 17.98 -12.52 4.37
N THR A 116 17.05 -11.62 4.05
CA THR A 116 17.11 -10.19 4.37
C THR A 116 16.89 -9.95 5.86
N PRO A 117 17.65 -9.03 6.50
CA PRO A 117 17.40 -8.60 7.87
C PRO A 117 15.94 -8.18 8.08
N ALA A 118 15.40 -8.46 9.26
CA ALA A 118 14.01 -8.17 9.54
C ALA A 118 13.75 -7.59 10.93
N PHE A 119 12.81 -6.65 10.99
CA PHE A 119 12.21 -6.15 12.22
C PHE A 119 10.80 -6.73 12.38
N LEU A 120 10.44 -7.03 13.62
CA LEU A 120 9.06 -7.32 13.99
C LEU A 120 8.40 -6.02 14.44
N VAL A 121 7.34 -5.61 13.74
CA VAL A 121 6.55 -4.42 14.07
C VAL A 121 5.19 -4.88 14.59
N VAL A 122 4.96 -4.73 15.90
CA VAL A 122 3.71 -5.14 16.54
C VAL A 122 2.76 -3.94 16.54
N ASN A 123 1.86 -3.89 15.55
CA ASN A 123 1.00 -2.73 15.33
C ASN A 123 -0.32 -2.82 16.11
N LYS A 124 -1.02 -1.69 16.22
CA LYS A 124 -2.32 -1.51 16.90
C LYS A 124 -2.26 -1.73 18.42
N ILE A 125 -1.16 -1.32 19.05
CA ILE A 125 -1.02 -1.43 20.51
C ILE A 125 -2.04 -0.60 21.29
N ASP A 126 -2.64 0.40 20.65
CA ASP A 126 -3.73 1.22 21.19
C ASP A 126 -5.02 0.42 21.45
N LEU A 127 -5.17 -0.76 20.82
CA LEU A 127 -6.35 -1.61 20.96
C LEU A 127 -6.21 -2.68 22.05
N VAL A 128 -5.05 -2.79 22.69
CA VAL A 128 -4.76 -3.83 23.68
C VAL A 128 -4.26 -3.24 24.99
N ARG A 129 -4.39 -4.01 26.07
CA ARG A 129 -3.81 -3.62 27.36
C ARG A 129 -2.32 -3.97 27.36
N ARG A 130 -1.51 -3.18 28.07
CA ARG A 130 -0.05 -3.37 28.11
C ARG A 130 0.36 -4.73 28.65
N GLU A 131 -0.40 -5.28 29.59
CA GLU A 131 -0.10 -6.58 30.21
C GLU A 131 -0.26 -7.74 29.23
N THR A 132 -1.09 -7.58 28.18
CA THR A 132 -1.28 -8.60 27.14
C THR A 132 -0.26 -8.51 26.01
N LEU A 133 0.54 -7.44 25.95
CA LEU A 133 1.48 -7.20 24.86
C LEU A 133 2.77 -8.02 25.00
N LEU A 134 3.33 -8.15 26.21
CA LEU A 134 4.59 -8.87 26.43
C LEU A 134 4.52 -10.35 26.00
N PRO A 135 3.49 -11.13 26.36
CA PRO A 135 3.41 -12.54 25.94
C PRO A 135 3.33 -12.69 24.41
N LEU A 136 2.65 -11.75 23.73
CA LEU A 136 2.51 -11.76 22.27
C LEU A 136 3.83 -11.40 21.58
N ILE A 137 4.57 -10.43 22.12
CA ILE A 137 5.94 -10.11 21.67
C ILE A 137 6.84 -11.33 21.83
N ASP A 138 6.80 -12.02 22.97
CA ASP A 138 7.63 -13.20 23.22
C ASP A 138 7.31 -14.35 22.25
N GLU A 139 6.03 -14.63 22.02
CA GLU A 139 5.59 -15.64 21.04
C GLU A 139 6.07 -15.29 19.62
N ALA A 140 5.84 -14.05 19.20
CA ALA A 140 6.19 -13.60 17.86
C ALA A 140 7.71 -13.57 17.64
N ARG A 141 8.49 -13.12 18.63
CA ARG A 141 9.95 -13.09 18.61
C ARG A 141 10.55 -14.49 18.41
N GLY A 142 9.89 -15.54 18.90
CA GLY A 142 10.34 -16.93 18.74
C GLY A 142 10.24 -17.48 17.32
N LEU A 143 9.57 -16.78 16.38
CA LEU A 143 9.29 -17.31 15.04
C LEU A 143 10.41 -17.05 14.02
N TYR A 144 11.22 -16.02 14.25
CA TYR A 144 12.29 -15.59 13.34
C TYR A 144 13.36 -14.81 14.12
N PRO A 145 14.66 -14.85 13.74
CA PRO A 145 15.70 -14.04 14.36
C PRO A 145 15.56 -12.57 13.95
N PHE A 146 14.54 -11.89 14.48
CA PHE A 146 14.37 -10.46 14.24
C PHE A 146 15.52 -9.67 14.86
N ALA A 147 16.05 -8.71 14.10
CA ALA A 147 17.09 -7.80 14.58
C ALA A 147 16.52 -6.86 15.66
N GLU A 148 15.28 -6.42 15.50
CA GLU A 148 14.57 -5.56 16.45
C GLU A 148 13.09 -5.94 16.55
N VAL A 149 12.49 -5.63 17.70
CA VAL A 149 11.04 -5.79 17.94
C VAL A 149 10.47 -4.48 18.45
N ILE A 150 9.62 -3.83 17.66
CA ILE A 150 9.09 -2.50 17.95
C ILE A 150 7.55 -2.54 18.01
N PRO A 151 6.94 -2.38 19.20
CA PRO A 151 5.51 -2.17 19.31
C PRO A 151 5.13 -0.75 18.89
N VAL A 152 4.13 -0.59 18.02
CA VAL A 152 3.69 0.72 17.52
C VAL A 152 2.17 0.84 17.44
N SER A 153 1.68 2.08 17.42
CA SER A 153 0.36 2.37 16.89
C SER A 153 0.47 3.30 15.68
N ALA A 154 0.25 2.74 14.50
CA ALA A 154 0.17 3.53 13.27
C ALA A 154 -1.00 4.53 13.28
N ALA A 155 -2.03 4.30 14.11
CA ALA A 155 -3.21 5.15 14.18
C ALA A 155 -2.98 6.37 15.08
N THR A 156 -2.30 6.20 16.23
CA THR A 156 -2.06 7.28 17.20
C THR A 156 -0.70 7.94 17.05
N GLY A 157 0.25 7.28 16.37
CA GLY A 157 1.63 7.73 16.25
C GLY A 157 2.56 7.20 17.35
N GLU A 158 2.05 6.40 18.29
CA GLU A 158 2.84 5.83 19.38
C GLU A 158 4.02 4.99 18.83
N ASN A 159 5.23 5.32 19.30
CA ASN A 159 6.52 4.71 18.94
C ASN A 159 6.91 4.77 17.45
N LEU A 160 6.27 5.63 16.65
CA LEU A 160 6.65 5.77 15.23
C LEU A 160 8.03 6.42 15.05
N GLU A 161 8.41 7.35 15.92
CA GLU A 161 9.73 7.99 15.84
C GLU A 161 10.84 6.99 16.18
N ASP A 162 10.67 6.22 17.26
CA ASP A 162 11.59 5.13 17.63
C ASP A 162 11.74 4.11 16.49
N LEU A 163 10.64 3.76 15.82
CA LEU A 163 10.68 2.89 14.64
C LEU A 163 11.48 3.53 13.49
N LYS A 164 11.24 4.80 13.17
CA LYS A 164 11.98 5.52 12.11
C LYS A 164 13.47 5.57 12.39
N GLU A 165 13.86 5.99 13.58
CA GLU A 165 15.27 6.07 13.96
C GLU A 165 15.94 4.70 13.90
N THR A 166 15.26 3.66 14.36
CA THR A 166 15.79 2.30 14.36
C THR A 166 15.97 1.77 12.94
N ILE A 167 15.04 2.07 12.03
CA ILE A 167 15.16 1.78 10.60
C ILE A 167 16.37 2.52 10.00
N VAL A 168 16.50 3.83 10.27
CA VAL A 168 17.62 4.65 9.77
C VAL A 168 18.98 4.09 10.22
N ARG A 169 19.09 3.67 11.49
CA ARG A 169 20.31 3.04 12.03
C ARG A 169 20.65 1.69 11.36
N ALA A 170 19.67 0.99 10.82
CA ALA A 170 19.87 -0.26 10.08
C ALA A 170 20.20 -0.06 8.60
N MET A 171 19.95 1.14 8.04
CA MET A 171 20.27 1.42 6.64
C MET A 171 21.79 1.50 6.42
N PRO A 172 22.29 0.98 5.28
CA PRO A 172 23.70 1.09 4.94
C PRO A 172 24.10 2.54 4.66
N GLU A 173 25.39 2.82 4.78
CA GLU A 173 25.96 4.08 4.28
C GLU A 173 25.87 4.09 2.76
N GLY A 174 25.41 5.20 2.18
CA GLY A 174 25.14 5.28 0.76
C GLY A 174 24.82 6.70 0.29
N PRO A 175 24.76 6.92 -1.03
CA PRO A 175 24.32 8.19 -1.57
C PRO A 175 22.82 8.35 -1.43
N ARG A 176 22.32 9.58 -1.57
CA ARG A 176 20.89 9.80 -1.79
C ARG A 176 20.44 9.07 -3.07
N LEU A 177 19.41 8.24 -2.98
CA LEU A 177 18.89 7.39 -4.06
C LEU A 177 17.94 8.17 -4.99
N PHE A 178 17.20 9.13 -4.44
CA PHE A 178 16.19 9.93 -5.13
C PHE A 178 16.34 11.43 -4.82
N PRO A 179 15.83 12.35 -5.66
CA PRO A 179 15.80 13.78 -5.35
C PRO A 179 15.10 14.10 -4.01
N GLU A 180 15.50 15.18 -3.35
CA GLU A 180 15.08 15.51 -1.98
C GLU A 180 13.60 15.91 -1.90
N GLU A 181 13.08 16.49 -2.97
CA GLU A 181 11.67 16.88 -3.14
C GLU A 181 10.75 15.70 -3.48
N MET A 182 11.32 14.57 -3.91
CA MET A 182 10.57 13.42 -4.34
C MET A 182 10.02 12.65 -3.13
N LYS A 183 8.70 12.50 -3.05
CA LYS A 183 8.01 11.77 -1.97
C LYS A 183 7.55 10.38 -2.40
N THR A 184 7.32 10.20 -3.70
CA THR A 184 6.90 8.94 -4.30
C THR A 184 7.33 8.92 -5.76
N ASP A 185 7.52 7.73 -6.31
CA ASP A 185 7.78 7.50 -7.74
C ASP A 185 6.50 7.28 -8.55
N GLN A 186 5.34 7.37 -7.90
CA GLN A 186 4.05 7.19 -8.53
C GLN A 186 3.65 8.41 -9.36
N THR A 187 3.12 8.15 -10.55
CA THR A 187 2.56 9.21 -11.40
C THR A 187 1.28 9.79 -10.78
N GLU A 188 0.99 11.06 -11.04
CA GLU A 188 -0.27 11.68 -10.59
C GLU A 188 -1.50 10.93 -11.13
N ARG A 189 -1.38 10.36 -12.32
CA ARG A 189 -2.39 9.48 -12.93
C ARG A 189 -2.67 8.26 -12.06
N PHE A 190 -1.61 7.61 -11.57
CA PHE A 190 -1.74 6.46 -10.67
C PHE A 190 -2.39 6.87 -9.35
N LEU A 191 -1.92 7.96 -8.72
CA LEU A 191 -2.50 8.48 -7.49
C LEU A 191 -4.00 8.77 -7.65
N ALA A 192 -4.40 9.45 -8.73
CA ALA A 192 -5.81 9.71 -9.02
C ALA A 192 -6.62 8.40 -9.16
N SER A 193 -6.06 7.39 -9.83
CA SER A 193 -6.71 6.09 -9.98
C SER A 193 -6.93 5.40 -8.63
N GLU A 194 -5.94 5.45 -7.73
CA GLU A 194 -6.00 4.85 -6.40
C GLU A 194 -6.96 5.59 -5.47
N LEU A 195 -7.01 6.93 -5.54
CA LEU A 195 -7.95 7.73 -4.76
C LEU A 195 -9.40 7.48 -5.19
N ILE A 196 -9.67 7.35 -6.49
CA ILE A 196 -10.99 6.97 -6.98
C ILE A 196 -11.33 5.53 -6.53
N ARG A 197 -10.36 4.61 -6.61
CA ARG A 197 -10.55 3.21 -6.19
C ARG A 197 -10.81 3.10 -4.70
N GLU A 198 -10.14 3.88 -3.87
CA GLU A 198 -10.42 3.99 -2.43
C GLU A 198 -11.89 4.34 -2.20
N GLN A 199 -12.42 5.32 -2.93
CA GLN A 199 -13.82 5.71 -2.77
C GLN A 199 -14.79 4.61 -3.22
N VAL A 200 -14.44 3.83 -4.26
CA VAL A 200 -15.20 2.61 -4.57
C VAL A 200 -15.17 1.63 -3.39
N PHE A 201 -13.97 1.38 -2.84
CA PHE A 201 -13.80 0.50 -1.68
C PHE A 201 -14.65 0.95 -0.50
N LEU A 202 -14.60 2.23 -0.12
CA LEU A 202 -15.32 2.76 1.04
C LEU A 202 -16.84 2.72 0.85
N GLN A 203 -17.34 3.01 -0.36
CA GLN A 203 -18.76 3.19 -0.64
C GLN A 203 -19.48 1.94 -1.17
N THR A 204 -18.73 0.85 -1.38
CA THR A 204 -19.28 -0.46 -1.78
C THR A 204 -18.93 -1.55 -0.78
N LYS A 205 -19.58 -2.72 -0.90
CA LYS A 205 -19.45 -3.86 0.01
C LYS A 205 -19.39 -5.16 -0.79
N GLU A 206 -19.28 -6.27 -0.06
CA GLU A 206 -19.29 -7.62 -0.63
C GLU A 206 -18.16 -7.76 -1.66
N GLU A 207 -18.41 -8.36 -2.83
CA GLU A 207 -17.39 -8.64 -3.83
C GLU A 207 -16.97 -7.43 -4.68
N VAL A 208 -17.77 -6.37 -4.70
CA VAL A 208 -17.63 -5.24 -5.63
C VAL A 208 -16.30 -4.51 -5.52
N PRO A 209 -15.78 -4.17 -4.32
CA PRO A 209 -14.43 -3.59 -4.20
C PRO A 209 -13.35 -4.46 -4.85
N TYR A 210 -13.43 -5.78 -4.68
CA TYR A 210 -12.40 -6.72 -5.08
C TYR A 210 -12.46 -7.09 -6.57
N SER A 211 -13.61 -6.88 -7.23
CA SER A 211 -13.80 -7.06 -8.67
C SER A 211 -13.68 -5.76 -9.48
N THR A 212 -13.31 -4.64 -8.82
CA THR A 212 -13.17 -3.32 -9.46
C THR A 212 -11.72 -2.96 -9.75
N ALA A 213 -11.44 -2.40 -10.93
CA ALA A 213 -10.22 -1.65 -11.25
C ALA A 213 -10.57 -0.21 -11.63
N VAL A 214 -9.63 0.72 -11.48
CA VAL A 214 -9.79 2.11 -11.96
C VAL A 214 -8.66 2.40 -12.93
N VAL A 215 -8.99 2.90 -14.10
CA VAL A 215 -8.04 3.27 -15.15
C VAL A 215 -8.28 4.72 -15.55
N VAL A 216 -7.27 5.57 -15.42
CA VAL A 216 -7.35 6.95 -15.89
C VAL A 216 -6.94 7.00 -17.36
N GLU A 217 -7.92 7.23 -18.24
CA GLU A 217 -7.74 7.29 -19.69
C GLU A 217 -7.09 8.60 -20.12
N GLU A 218 -7.47 9.70 -19.48
CA GLU A 218 -7.03 11.04 -19.84
C GLU A 218 -6.75 11.85 -18.57
N MET A 219 -5.61 12.53 -18.54
CA MET A 219 -5.27 13.51 -17.52
C MET A 219 -4.58 14.67 -18.22
N LYS A 220 -5.12 15.89 -18.09
CA LYS A 220 -4.58 17.08 -18.73
C LYS A 220 -4.93 18.34 -17.98
N ASP A 221 -4.07 19.34 -18.10
CA ASP A 221 -4.35 20.68 -17.61
C ASP A 221 -5.45 21.34 -18.44
N ARG A 222 -6.34 22.06 -17.76
CA ARG A 222 -7.36 22.95 -18.32
C ARG A 222 -7.04 24.39 -17.91
N PRO A 223 -7.68 25.40 -18.56
CA PRO A 223 -7.56 26.79 -18.15
C PRO A 223 -7.77 26.99 -16.64
N GLU A 224 -7.14 28.04 -16.09
CA GLU A 224 -7.21 28.40 -14.67
C GLU A 224 -6.56 27.38 -13.71
N GLY A 225 -5.66 26.52 -14.20
CA GLY A 225 -4.93 25.56 -13.37
C GLY A 225 -5.80 24.41 -12.85
N THR A 226 -6.91 24.11 -13.55
CA THR A 226 -7.76 22.95 -13.21
C THR A 226 -7.25 21.72 -13.94
N ILE A 227 -7.10 20.61 -13.24
CA ILE A 227 -6.73 19.32 -13.83
C ILE A 227 -8.00 18.57 -14.24
N TYR A 228 -8.08 18.15 -15.50
CA TYR A 228 -9.14 17.26 -15.97
C TYR A 228 -8.68 15.80 -15.91
N ILE A 229 -9.51 14.96 -15.31
CA ILE A 229 -9.26 13.53 -15.14
C ILE A 229 -10.47 12.77 -15.67
N ARG A 230 -10.24 11.93 -16.68
CA ARG A 230 -11.23 10.97 -17.19
C ARG A 230 -10.83 9.57 -16.76
N ALA A 231 -11.69 8.89 -16.01
CA ALA A 231 -11.41 7.56 -15.50
C ALA A 231 -12.54 6.55 -15.76
N LEU A 232 -12.15 5.32 -16.05
CA LEU A 232 -13.02 4.15 -16.11
C LEU A 232 -12.97 3.40 -14.79
N VAL A 233 -14.13 3.20 -14.17
CA VAL A 233 -14.35 2.19 -13.13
C VAL A 233 -14.76 0.89 -13.81
N VAL A 234 -13.84 -0.07 -13.86
CA VAL A 234 -14.02 -1.35 -14.54
C VAL A 234 -14.50 -2.40 -13.55
N VAL A 235 -15.58 -3.11 -13.89
CA VAL A 235 -16.17 -4.18 -13.06
C VAL A 235 -16.36 -5.46 -13.87
N GLU A 236 -16.53 -6.61 -13.21
CA GLU A 236 -16.68 -7.90 -13.91
C GLU A 236 -18.10 -8.22 -14.37
N ARG A 237 -19.14 -7.63 -13.75
CA ARG A 237 -20.54 -8.00 -13.98
C ARG A 237 -21.43 -6.78 -14.13
N GLU A 238 -22.53 -6.91 -14.88
CA GLU A 238 -23.52 -5.84 -15.04
C GLU A 238 -24.20 -5.49 -13.71
N SER A 239 -24.42 -6.48 -12.84
CA SER A 239 -24.92 -6.24 -11.47
C SER A 239 -23.98 -5.33 -10.68
N HIS A 240 -22.66 -5.54 -10.76
CA HIS A 240 -21.65 -4.69 -10.11
C HIS A 240 -21.66 -3.28 -10.69
N LYS A 241 -21.84 -3.13 -12.00
CA LYS A 241 -21.99 -1.82 -12.65
C LYS A 241 -23.21 -1.08 -12.11
N GLY A 242 -24.34 -1.76 -11.97
CA GLY A 242 -25.54 -1.22 -11.33
C GLY A 242 -25.29 -0.77 -9.88
N ILE A 243 -24.52 -1.55 -9.12
CA ILE A 243 -24.10 -1.18 -7.76
C ILE A 243 -23.22 0.07 -7.80
N VAL A 244 -22.13 0.10 -8.56
CA VAL A 244 -21.21 1.26 -8.61
C VAL A 244 -21.93 2.54 -9.07
N ILE A 245 -22.83 2.46 -10.05
CA ILE A 245 -23.64 3.60 -10.50
C ILE A 245 -24.61 4.04 -9.40
N GLY A 246 -25.31 3.09 -8.78
CA GLY A 246 -26.35 3.35 -7.79
C GLY A 246 -27.61 3.97 -8.40
N ARG A 247 -28.64 4.17 -7.57
CA ARG A 247 -29.94 4.70 -8.01
C ARG A 247 -29.76 6.10 -8.62
N LYS A 248 -30.16 6.25 -9.90
CA LYS A 248 -30.02 7.51 -10.66
C LYS A 248 -28.58 8.08 -10.69
N GLY A 249 -27.56 7.22 -10.62
CA GLY A 249 -26.15 7.66 -10.63
C GLY A 249 -25.66 8.25 -9.31
N ALA A 250 -26.44 8.18 -8.22
CA ALA A 250 -26.11 8.82 -6.96
C ALA A 250 -24.79 8.33 -6.34
N ARG A 251 -24.47 7.04 -6.47
CA ARG A 251 -23.23 6.47 -5.90
C ARG A 251 -22.01 6.87 -6.72
N LEU A 252 -22.07 6.79 -8.05
CA LEU A 252 -20.96 7.22 -8.90
C LEU A 252 -20.65 8.71 -8.70
N LYS A 253 -21.68 9.54 -8.51
CA LYS A 253 -21.51 10.95 -8.16
C LYS A 253 -20.82 11.13 -6.81
N ALA A 254 -21.22 10.38 -5.78
CA ALA A 254 -20.60 10.44 -4.46
C ALA A 254 -19.14 9.96 -4.47
N ILE A 255 -18.83 8.91 -5.23
CA ILE A 255 -17.45 8.44 -5.48
C ILE A 255 -16.61 9.55 -6.12
N GLY A 256 -17.10 10.15 -7.21
CA GLY A 256 -16.38 11.23 -7.91
C GLY A 256 -16.17 12.47 -7.03
N GLN A 257 -17.17 12.86 -6.24
CA GLN A 257 -17.07 14.01 -5.33
C GLN A 257 -16.05 13.80 -4.23
N ALA A 258 -16.06 12.63 -3.58
CA ALA A 258 -15.12 12.31 -2.51
C ALA A 258 -13.69 12.13 -3.05
N ALA A 259 -13.53 11.49 -4.22
CA ALA A 259 -12.23 11.31 -4.85
C ALA A 259 -11.63 12.66 -5.28
N ARG A 260 -12.45 13.57 -5.79
CA ARG A 260 -12.02 14.92 -6.17
C ARG A 260 -11.40 15.66 -5.00
N HIS A 261 -12.04 15.63 -3.83
CA HIS A 261 -11.50 16.30 -2.64
C HIS A 261 -10.08 15.83 -2.29
N GLU A 262 -9.84 14.52 -2.32
CA GLU A 262 -8.52 13.97 -2.04
C GLU A 262 -7.50 14.26 -3.14
N VAL A 263 -7.91 14.20 -4.41
CA VAL A 263 -7.06 14.55 -5.55
C VAL A 263 -6.63 16.01 -5.48
N GLU A 264 -7.56 16.93 -5.21
CA GLU A 264 -7.25 18.37 -5.09
C GLU A 264 -6.28 18.63 -3.93
N ARG A 265 -6.46 17.94 -2.81
CA ARG A 265 -5.56 18.04 -1.65
C ARG A 265 -4.15 17.55 -1.96
N ILE A 266 -4.02 16.42 -2.66
CA ILE A 266 -2.71 15.79 -2.94
C ILE A 266 -1.97 16.51 -4.08
N LEU A 267 -2.68 16.91 -5.14
CA LEU A 267 -2.07 17.59 -6.28
C LEU A 267 -1.94 19.11 -6.09
N GLY A 268 -2.58 19.69 -5.07
CA GLY A 268 -2.53 21.12 -4.80
C GLY A 268 -3.20 21.99 -5.87
N ALA A 269 -4.08 21.40 -6.69
CA ALA A 269 -4.76 22.04 -7.81
C ALA A 269 -6.22 21.64 -7.87
N LYS A 270 -7.09 22.47 -8.46
CA LYS A 270 -8.51 22.12 -8.67
C LYS A 270 -8.62 20.95 -9.64
N ALA A 271 -9.61 20.08 -9.47
CA ALA A 271 -9.80 18.92 -10.33
C ALA A 271 -11.24 18.78 -10.85
N TYR A 272 -11.39 18.39 -12.11
CA TYR A 272 -12.63 17.90 -12.67
C TYR A 272 -12.49 16.41 -12.98
N ILE A 273 -13.23 15.56 -12.27
CA ILE A 273 -13.21 14.12 -12.47
C ILE A 273 -14.47 13.68 -13.23
N GLU A 274 -14.26 13.11 -14.40
CA GLU A 274 -15.29 12.43 -15.18
C GLU A 274 -15.16 10.91 -15.03
N LEU A 275 -16.17 10.27 -14.44
CA LEU A 275 -16.19 8.84 -14.19
C LEU A 275 -17.16 8.12 -15.13
N PHE A 276 -16.68 7.05 -15.74
CA PHE A 276 -17.51 6.08 -16.47
C PHE A 276 -17.41 4.71 -15.81
N VAL A 277 -18.44 3.88 -15.98
CA VAL A 277 -18.43 2.49 -15.48
C VAL A 277 -18.51 1.52 -16.66
N LYS A 278 -17.53 0.63 -16.79
CA LYS A 278 -17.42 -0.34 -17.89
C LYS A 278 -17.40 -1.76 -17.35
N VAL A 279 -18.13 -2.67 -17.99
CA VAL A 279 -18.06 -4.09 -17.68
C VAL A 279 -16.98 -4.74 -18.54
N LYS A 280 -16.02 -5.41 -17.90
CA LYS A 280 -15.07 -6.32 -18.53
C LYS A 280 -15.13 -7.66 -17.79
N PRO A 281 -15.86 -8.66 -18.31
CA PRO A 281 -15.97 -9.97 -17.66
C PRO A 281 -14.60 -10.61 -17.47
N ARG A 282 -14.39 -11.26 -16.31
CA ARG A 282 -13.18 -12.04 -15.99
C ARG A 282 -11.85 -11.30 -16.16
N TRP A 283 -11.83 -9.97 -16.09
CA TRP A 283 -10.61 -9.19 -16.31
C TRP A 283 -9.46 -9.58 -15.36
N ARG A 284 -9.77 -10.09 -14.16
CA ARG A 284 -8.77 -10.55 -13.17
C ARG A 284 -8.02 -11.83 -13.58
N GLU A 285 -8.44 -12.52 -14.63
CA GLU A 285 -7.83 -13.74 -15.18
C GLU A 285 -7.14 -13.50 -16.54
N GLU A 286 -7.44 -12.38 -17.20
CA GLU A 286 -7.04 -12.07 -18.58
C GLU A 286 -5.68 -11.35 -18.59
N ALA A 287 -4.63 -12.03 -19.05
CA ALA A 287 -3.24 -11.54 -18.98
C ALA A 287 -3.06 -10.13 -19.57
N GLU A 288 -3.56 -9.92 -20.79
CA GLU A 288 -3.43 -8.66 -21.51
C GLU A 288 -4.16 -7.53 -20.79
N ILE A 289 -5.36 -7.81 -20.24
CA ILE A 289 -6.14 -6.81 -19.51
C ILE A 289 -5.46 -6.47 -18.17
N LEU A 290 -4.87 -7.47 -17.50
CA LEU A 290 -4.08 -7.25 -16.29
C LEU A 290 -2.89 -6.33 -16.58
N LYS A 291 -2.15 -6.60 -17.66
CA LYS A 291 -1.03 -5.78 -18.11
C LYS A 291 -1.48 -4.34 -18.43
N ASP A 292 -2.57 -4.18 -19.18
CA ASP A 292 -3.17 -2.87 -19.49
C ASP A 292 -3.55 -2.07 -18.23
N PHE A 293 -3.95 -2.78 -17.17
CA PHE A 293 -4.34 -2.17 -15.89
C PHE A 293 -3.15 -1.97 -14.95
N GLY A 294 -1.92 -2.24 -15.40
CA GLY A 294 -0.69 -2.06 -14.64
C GLY A 294 -0.35 -3.22 -13.70
N TYR A 295 -1.08 -4.34 -13.77
CA TYR A 295 -0.76 -5.54 -13.01
C TYR A 295 0.24 -6.41 -13.78
N THR A 296 1.53 -6.12 -13.61
CA THR A 296 2.64 -6.86 -14.24
C THR A 296 3.54 -7.48 -13.19
N ILE A 297 4.24 -8.57 -13.55
CA ILE A 297 5.33 -9.09 -12.71
C ILE A 297 6.51 -8.14 -12.87
N GLU A 298 6.96 -7.55 -11.76
CA GLU A 298 8.09 -6.61 -11.78
C GLU A 298 9.40 -7.39 -11.97
N GLY A 299 10.28 -6.91 -12.85
CA GLY A 299 11.56 -7.56 -13.18
C GLY A 299 11.53 -8.48 -14.40
N GLU A 300 10.36 -8.94 -14.84
CA GLU A 300 10.17 -9.59 -16.15
C GLU A 300 9.90 -8.49 -17.20
N SER A 301 10.96 -7.89 -17.73
CA SER A 301 10.82 -7.06 -18.95
C SER A 301 10.44 -7.98 -20.11
N SER A 302 9.39 -7.59 -20.85
CA SER A 302 9.10 -8.16 -22.18
C SER A 302 10.24 -7.83 -23.14
#